data_AF-A0A5D3J1L3-F1
#
_entry.id   AF-A0A5D3J1L3-F1
#
_cell.length_a   1.000
_cell.length_b   1.000
_cell.length_c   1.000
_cell.angle_alpha   90.00
_cell.angle_beta   90.00
_cell.angle_gamma   90.00
#
_symmetry.space_group_name_H-M   'P 1'
#
loop_
_entity.id
_entity.type
_entity.pdbx_description
1 polymer ?
#
loop_
_entity_poly.entity_id
_entity_poly.type
_entity_poly.pdbx_seq_one_letter_code
_entity_poly.pdbx_strand_id
1 'polypeptide(L)'
;MTMNDTARNDHSPWAVFLIFFRLGLTSFGGPIAHLGYFRDEFVTRRQWLTERSYADLVALCQFLPGPASSQVGIALGLSRAGYTGALAAWAGFTLPSAVALILFALGMTSYGDVMPSGVL
;
A
#
# COMPACT_ATOMS: atom_id res chain seq x y z
N MET A 1 27.96 -0.10 15.49
CA MET A 1 26.79 -0.07 14.59
C MET A 1 26.17 1.30 14.71
N THR A 2 26.49 2.20 13.78
CA THR A 2 26.34 3.66 13.92
C THR A 2 24.97 4.12 13.42
N MET A 3 24.43 5.14 14.10
CA MET A 3 23.13 5.81 13.90
C MET A 3 22.93 6.48 12.51
N ASN A 4 23.80 6.19 11.52
CA ASN A 4 23.82 6.76 10.17
C ASN A 4 23.33 5.82 9.06
N ASP A 5 23.15 4.52 9.32
CA ASP A 5 22.66 3.58 8.30
C ASP A 5 21.13 3.57 8.13
N THR A 6 20.39 3.99 9.16
CA THR A 6 18.91 4.02 9.13
C THR A 6 18.38 5.10 8.19
N ALA A 7 18.98 6.30 8.18
CA ALA A 7 18.55 7.41 7.33
C ALA A 7 18.78 7.16 5.82
N ARG A 8 19.76 6.32 5.47
CA ARG A 8 20.10 5.98 4.08
C ARG A 8 19.17 4.92 3.48
N ASN A 9 18.62 4.02 4.30
CA ASN A 9 17.83 2.87 3.82
C ASN A 9 16.36 3.18 3.54
N ASP A 10 15.81 4.26 4.07
CA ASP A 10 14.39 4.59 3.86
C ASP A 10 14.08 5.06 2.43
N HIS A 11 15.10 5.47 1.67
CA HIS A 11 14.96 5.81 0.24
C HIS A 11 15.12 4.58 -0.66
N SER A 12 15.31 3.38 -0.10
CA SER A 12 15.38 2.15 -0.86
C SER A 12 13.98 1.72 -1.33
N PRO A 13 13.79 1.42 -2.63
CA PRO A 13 12.53 0.87 -3.12
C PRO A 13 12.09 -0.40 -2.37
N TRP A 14 13.06 -1.21 -1.91
CA TRP A 14 12.77 -2.40 -1.12
C TRP A 14 12.14 -2.07 0.25
N ALA A 15 12.64 -1.01 0.91
CA ALA A 15 12.05 -0.54 2.16
C ALA A 15 10.61 -0.06 1.93
N VAL A 16 10.39 0.74 0.88
CA VAL A 16 9.05 1.19 0.47
C VAL A 16 8.13 -0.01 0.22
N PHE A 17 8.59 -1.01 -0.52
CA PHE A 17 7.84 -2.23 -0.79
C PHE A 17 7.40 -2.92 0.51
N LEU A 18 8.31 -3.18 1.45
CA LEU A 18 7.98 -3.86 2.71
C LEU A 18 6.97 -3.08 3.56
N ILE A 19 7.06 -1.75 3.56
CA ILE A 19 6.12 -0.89 4.29
C ILE A 19 4.73 -0.98 3.67
N PHE A 20 4.63 -0.80 2.36
CA PHE A 20 3.37 -0.89 1.65
C PHE A 20 2.81 -2.32 1.61
N PHE A 21 3.66 -3.34 1.64
CA PHE A 21 3.27 -4.75 1.79
C PHE A 21 2.57 -5.01 3.12
N ARG A 22 3.14 -4.52 4.22
CA ARG A 22 2.48 -4.58 5.53
C ARG A 22 1.16 -3.82 5.51
N LEU A 23 1.15 -2.61 4.95
CA LEU A 23 -0.08 -1.81 4.85
C LEU A 23 -1.15 -2.48 3.98
N GLY A 24 -0.77 -3.16 2.88
CA GLY A 24 -1.69 -3.92 2.03
C GLY A 24 -2.33 -5.09 2.77
N LEU A 25 -1.63 -5.68 3.73
CA LEU A 25 -2.15 -6.74 4.60
C LEU A 25 -3.02 -6.23 5.75
N THR A 26 -2.87 -4.97 6.17
CA THR A 26 -3.53 -4.44 7.37
C THR A 26 -4.58 -3.34 7.12
N SER A 27 -4.59 -2.73 5.94
CA SER A 27 -5.50 -1.61 5.64
C SER A 27 -6.87 -2.12 5.19
N PHE A 28 -7.80 -2.20 6.14
CA PHE A 28 -9.21 -2.52 5.88
C PHE A 28 -10.12 -1.33 6.19
N GLY A 29 -11.34 -1.33 5.63
CA GLY A 29 -12.35 -0.28 5.90
C GLY A 29 -12.49 0.77 4.80
N GLY A 30 -11.97 0.53 3.60
CA GLY A 30 -12.19 1.36 2.42
C GLY A 30 -11.26 2.58 2.30
N PRO A 31 -11.48 3.45 1.30
CA PRO A 31 -10.53 4.49 0.92
C PRO A 31 -10.19 5.48 2.04
N ILE A 32 -11.18 5.90 2.83
CA ILE A 32 -10.98 6.83 3.96
C ILE A 32 -10.08 6.19 5.03
N ALA A 33 -10.31 4.90 5.33
CA ALA A 33 -9.48 4.17 6.28
C ALA A 33 -8.04 4.06 5.78
N HIS A 34 -7.83 3.76 4.48
CA HIS A 34 -6.49 3.70 3.89
C HIS A 34 -5.73 5.02 4.06
N LEU A 35 -6.39 6.16 3.82
CA LEU A 35 -5.79 7.47 4.06
C LEU A 35 -5.48 7.70 5.56
N GLY A 36 -6.28 7.15 6.46
CA GLY A 36 -5.97 7.14 7.90
C GLY A 36 -4.70 6.33 8.22
N TYR A 37 -4.59 5.11 7.70
CA TYR A 37 -3.42 4.24 7.89
C TYR A 37 -2.15 4.86 7.31
N PHE A 38 -2.23 5.49 6.15
CA PHE A 38 -1.09 6.18 5.53
C PHE A 38 -0.66 7.39 6.35
N ARG A 39 -1.61 8.15 6.93
CA ARG A 39 -1.28 9.24 7.85
C ARG A 39 -0.54 8.73 9.09
N ASP A 40 -1.07 7.72 9.76
CA ASP A 40 -0.42 7.13 10.95
C ASP A 40 1.00 6.65 10.64
N GLU A 41 1.17 5.94 9.51
CA GLU A 41 2.48 5.40 9.14
C GLU A 41 3.47 6.48 8.71
N PHE A 42 3.10 7.33 7.75
CA PHE A 42 4.03 8.22 7.06
C PHE A 42 4.15 9.60 7.71
N VAL A 43 3.14 10.05 8.45
CA VAL A 43 3.21 11.28 9.24
C VAL A 43 3.61 10.94 10.67
N THR A 44 2.83 10.14 11.39
CA THR A 44 3.04 9.94 12.84
C THR A 44 4.23 9.04 13.18
N ARG A 45 4.33 7.83 12.59
CA ARG A 45 5.37 6.87 12.96
C ARG A 45 6.72 7.16 12.31
N ARG A 46 6.72 7.38 10.99
CA ARG A 46 7.96 7.55 10.21
C ARG A 46 8.38 9.00 10.02
N GLN A 47 7.46 9.95 10.20
CA GLN A 47 7.74 11.37 10.03
C GLN A 47 8.36 11.71 8.65
N TRP A 48 7.90 11.00 7.60
CA TRP A 48 8.31 11.28 6.21
C TRP A 48 7.67 12.55 5.67
N LEU A 49 6.48 12.89 6.18
CA LEU A 49 5.70 14.06 5.80
C LEU A 49 5.19 14.78 7.03
N THR A 50 4.99 16.08 6.89
CA THR A 50 4.21 16.85 7.88
C THR A 50 2.71 16.62 7.66
N GLU A 51 1.89 16.89 8.68
CA GLU A 51 0.42 16.87 8.56
C GLU A 51 -0.07 17.74 7.39
N ARG A 52 0.51 18.94 7.23
CA ARG A 52 0.15 19.85 6.13
C ARG A 52 0.51 19.24 4.77
N SER A 53 1.74 18.75 4.61
CA SER A 53 2.17 18.12 3.35
C SER A 53 1.33 16.89 2.98
N TYR A 54 0.92 16.12 3.99
CA TYR A 54 0.03 14.99 3.77
C TYR A 54 -1.38 15.43 3.36
N ALA A 55 -1.95 16.44 4.03
CA ALA A 55 -3.26 17.00 3.67
C ALA A 55 -3.26 17.58 2.24
N ASP A 56 -2.21 18.31 1.86
CA ASP A 56 -2.04 18.85 0.51
C ASP A 56 -1.95 17.73 -0.54
N LEU A 57 -1.20 16.66 -0.24
CA LEU A 57 -1.10 15.49 -1.11
C LEU A 57 -2.45 14.78 -1.28
N VAL A 58 -3.20 14.59 -0.19
CA VAL A 58 -4.54 14.00 -0.24
C VAL A 58 -5.49 14.88 -1.05
N ALA A 59 -5.47 16.20 -0.83
CA ALA A 59 -6.30 17.13 -1.59
C ALA A 59 -5.99 17.08 -3.09
N LEU A 60 -4.70 17.03 -3.46
CA LEU A 60 -4.27 16.88 -4.84
C LEU A 60 -4.77 15.57 -5.46
N CYS A 61 -4.61 14.45 -4.77
CA CYS A 61 -5.08 13.15 -5.26
C CYS A 61 -6.61 13.02 -5.33
N GLN A 62 -7.33 13.76 -4.49
CA GLN A 62 -8.80 13.83 -4.54
C GLN A 62 -9.29 14.72 -5.70
N PHE A 63 -8.48 15.69 -6.11
CA PHE A 63 -8.77 16.54 -7.27
C PHE A 63 -8.54 15.80 -8.60
N LEU A 64 -7.56 14.90 -8.66
CA LEU A 64 -7.22 14.12 -9.85
C LEU A 64 -8.22 12.97 -10.09
N PRO A 65 -8.50 12.61 -11.36
CA PRO A 65 -9.40 11.51 -11.67
C PRO A 65 -8.83 10.17 -11.21
N GLY A 66 -9.64 9.40 -10.48
CA GLY A 66 -9.32 8.04 -10.05
C GLY A 66 -9.38 7.83 -8.53
N PRO A 67 -9.00 6.64 -8.05
CA PRO A 67 -9.07 6.32 -6.63
C PRO A 67 -7.96 7.01 -5.85
N ALA A 68 -8.32 8.05 -5.09
CA ALA A 68 -7.35 8.88 -4.37
C ALA A 68 -6.45 8.10 -3.40
N SER A 69 -6.94 7.06 -2.73
CA SER A 69 -6.09 6.26 -1.83
C SER A 69 -4.93 5.60 -2.57
N SER A 70 -5.17 5.07 -3.77
CA SER A 70 -4.12 4.47 -4.60
C SER A 70 -3.16 5.52 -5.12
N GLN A 71 -3.69 6.68 -5.54
CA GLN A 71 -2.85 7.79 -5.99
C GLN A 71 -1.94 8.32 -4.88
N VAL A 72 -2.46 8.49 -3.65
CA VAL A 72 -1.65 8.90 -2.49
C VAL A 72 -0.57 7.87 -2.20
N GLY A 73 -0.89 6.57 -2.19
CA GLY A 73 0.10 5.51 -1.99
C GLY A 73 1.23 5.54 -3.03
N ILE A 74 0.89 5.69 -4.31
CA ILE A 74 1.85 5.79 -5.41
C ILE A 74 2.70 7.07 -5.28
N ALA A 75 2.08 8.20 -4.96
CA ALA A 75 2.77 9.48 -4.80
C ALA A 75 3.72 9.48 -3.59
N LEU A 76 3.36 8.79 -2.51
CA LEU A 76 4.23 8.54 -1.35
C LEU A 76 5.44 7.68 -1.73
N GLY A 77 5.23 6.63 -2.52
CA GLY A 77 6.33 5.82 -3.07
C GLY A 77 7.23 6.64 -3.99
N LEU A 78 6.63 7.44 -4.87
CA LEU A 78 7.33 8.32 -5.81
C LEU A 78 8.20 9.35 -5.08
N SER A 79 7.66 10.01 -4.07
CA SER A 79 8.37 11.04 -3.31
C SER A 79 9.53 10.46 -2.49
N ARG A 80 9.43 9.18 -2.07
CA ARG A 80 10.48 8.55 -1.26
C ARG A 80 11.61 7.92 -2.07
N ALA A 81 11.32 7.24 -3.19
CA ALA A 81 12.33 6.48 -3.93
C ALA A 81 12.15 6.57 -5.46
N GLY A 82 11.58 7.66 -5.96
CA GLY A 82 11.36 7.91 -7.38
C GLY A 82 10.40 6.89 -8.01
N TYR A 83 10.47 6.72 -9.34
CA TYR A 83 9.59 5.80 -10.06
C TYR A 83 9.67 4.35 -9.55
N THR A 84 10.85 3.91 -9.10
CA THR A 84 11.04 2.60 -8.47
C THR A 84 10.31 2.50 -7.13
N GLY A 85 10.25 3.59 -6.36
CA GLY A 85 9.45 3.67 -5.13
C GLY A 85 7.96 3.65 -5.41
N ALA A 86 7.50 4.32 -6.47
CA ALA A 86 6.11 4.29 -6.91
C ALA A 86 5.64 2.87 -7.26
N LEU A 87 6.44 2.15 -8.06
CA LEU A 87 6.19 0.75 -8.41
C LEU A 87 6.23 -0.15 -7.19
N ALA A 88 7.20 0.04 -6.30
CA ALA A 88 7.31 -0.72 -5.05
C ALA A 88 6.11 -0.50 -4.12
N ALA A 89 5.63 0.73 -3.98
CA ALA A 89 4.45 1.06 -3.18
C ALA A 89 3.18 0.41 -3.75
N TRP A 90 2.98 0.53 -5.06
CA TRP A 90 1.85 -0.10 -5.75
C TRP A 90 1.90 -1.63 -5.61
N ALA A 91 3.04 -2.24 -5.89
CA ALA A 91 3.23 -3.68 -5.79
C ALA A 91 3.01 -4.18 -4.35
N GLY A 92 3.62 -3.50 -3.35
CA GLY A 92 3.45 -3.85 -1.95
C GLY A 92 2.00 -3.78 -1.51
N PHE A 93 1.29 -2.72 -1.89
CA PHE A 93 -0.10 -2.52 -1.46
C PHE A 93 -1.09 -3.46 -2.17
N THR A 94 -0.87 -3.76 -3.46
CA THR A 94 -1.85 -4.47 -4.30
C THR A 94 -1.59 -5.98 -4.41
N LEU A 95 -0.33 -6.42 -4.47
CA LEU A 95 0.00 -7.84 -4.68
C LEU A 95 -0.54 -8.78 -3.60
N PRO A 96 -0.55 -8.45 -2.29
CA PRO A 96 -1.06 -9.38 -1.27
C PRO A 96 -2.50 -9.81 -1.54
N SER A 97 -3.37 -8.84 -1.85
CA SER A 97 -4.76 -9.08 -2.17
C SER A 97 -4.93 -9.83 -3.50
N ALA A 98 -4.16 -9.47 -4.52
CA ALA A 98 -4.18 -10.18 -5.81
C ALA A 98 -3.77 -11.64 -5.65
N VAL A 99 -2.69 -11.92 -4.90
CA VAL A 99 -2.23 -13.28 -4.60
C VAL A 99 -3.28 -14.05 -3.81
N ALA A 100 -3.89 -13.44 -2.78
CA ALA A 100 -4.93 -14.08 -2.00
C ALA A 100 -6.14 -14.47 -2.87
N LEU A 101 -6.59 -13.59 -3.77
CA LEU A 101 -7.70 -13.87 -4.68
C LEU A 101 -7.36 -14.94 -5.71
N ILE A 102 -6.13 -14.93 -6.26
CA ILE A 102 -5.68 -15.96 -7.20
C ILE A 102 -5.61 -17.32 -6.50
N LEU A 103 -5.02 -17.39 -5.31
CA LEU A 103 -4.95 -18.64 -4.52
C LEU A 103 -6.34 -19.14 -4.16
N PHE A 104 -7.25 -18.25 -3.80
CA PHE A 104 -8.65 -18.60 -3.54
C PHE A 104 -9.33 -19.17 -4.79
N ALA A 105 -9.18 -18.51 -5.94
CA ALA A 105 -9.73 -18.96 -7.21
C ALA A 105 -9.18 -20.33 -7.63
N LEU A 106 -7.85 -20.52 -7.56
CA LEU A 106 -7.21 -21.80 -7.84
C LEU A 106 -7.72 -22.90 -6.88
N GLY A 107 -7.86 -22.57 -5.60
CA GLY A 107 -8.46 -23.44 -4.60
C GLY A 107 -9.87 -23.88 -5.01
N MET A 108 -10.75 -22.94 -5.36
CA MET A 108 -12.10 -23.25 -5.83
C MET A 108 -12.10 -24.13 -7.09
N THR A 109 -11.17 -23.94 -8.03
CA THR A 109 -11.10 -24.82 -9.21
C THR A 109 -10.60 -26.23 -8.89
N SER A 110 -9.74 -26.39 -7.89
CA SER A 110 -9.23 -27.71 -7.48
C SER A 110 -10.20 -28.50 -6.58
N TYR A 111 -11.07 -27.80 -5.85
CA TYR A 111 -12.05 -28.40 -4.92
C TYR A 111 -13.52 -28.24 -5.40
N GLY A 112 -13.75 -27.66 -6.58
CA GLY A 112 -15.09 -27.43 -7.12
C GLY A 112 -15.87 -28.72 -7.36
N ASP A 113 -15.18 -29.82 -7.69
CA ASP A 113 -15.78 -31.14 -7.92
C ASP A 113 -16.20 -31.86 -6.61
N VAL A 114 -15.73 -31.40 -5.44
CA VAL A 114 -16.10 -31.96 -4.13
C VAL A 114 -17.09 -31.08 -3.35
N MET A 115 -17.47 -29.92 -3.88
CA MET A 115 -18.47 -29.03 -3.26
C MET A 115 -19.89 -29.35 -3.77
N PRO A 116 -20.87 -29.60 -2.88
CA PRO A 116 -22.26 -29.83 -3.29
C PRO A 116 -22.82 -28.64 -4.06
N SER A 117 -23.62 -28.91 -5.08
CA SER A 117 -24.17 -27.97 -6.08
C SER A 117 -25.14 -26.90 -5.55
N GLY A 118 -25.21 -26.67 -4.23
CA GLY A 118 -26.04 -25.66 -3.57
C GLY A 118 -25.28 -24.60 -2.76
N VAL A 119 -23.95 -24.55 -2.86
CA VAL A 119 -23.09 -23.62 -2.11
C VAL A 119 -22.62 -22.40 -2.94
N LEU A 120 -22.82 -22.44 -4.27
CA LEU A 120 -22.64 -21.30 -5.18
C LEU A 120 -24.00 -20.77 -5.62
#